data_AF-A0A5J6Q9P2-F1
#
_entry.id   AF-A0A5J6Q9P2-F1
#
_cell.length_a   1.000
_cell.length_b   1.000
_cell.length_c   1.000
_cell.angle_alpha   90.00
_cell.angle_beta   90.00
_cell.angle_gamma   90.00
#
_symmetry.space_group_name_H-M   'P 1'
#
loop_
_entity.id
_entity.type
_entity.pdbx_description
1 polymer ?
#
loop_
_entity_poly.entity_id
_entity_poly.type
_entity_poly.pdbx_seq_one_letter_code
_entity_poly.pdbx_strand_id
1 'polypeptide(L)'
;MRVFIVPYVLLALAAVMFGLYNVFIKMSADHIQAVLGAVILQFVAAFLGLGLLLYFKYVDNIELHITPRGVSLAMLAGAAIGIVEILTFVIYGRGVDVAVGNPLIVGGSLIVTTGIGWLFLREMLNPWQVLAVFSIVAGVVMLAWQAGRGV
;
A
#
# COMPACT_ATOMS: atom_id res chain seq x y z
N MET A 1 18.60 -12.17 18.78
CA MET A 1 18.09 -10.80 19.03
C MET A 1 18.22 -9.86 17.82
N ARG A 2 19.38 -9.75 17.15
CA ARG A 2 19.55 -8.91 15.93
C ARG A 2 18.63 -9.27 14.74
N VAL A 3 18.37 -10.56 14.51
CA VAL A 3 17.54 -11.03 13.38
C VAL A 3 16.07 -10.61 13.50
N PHE A 4 15.55 -10.44 14.73
CA PHE A 4 14.17 -9.97 14.93
C PHE A 4 14.02 -8.47 14.67
N ILE A 5 15.05 -7.65 14.88
CA ILE A 5 14.95 -6.19 14.75
C ILE A 5 14.85 -5.75 13.29
N VAL A 6 15.56 -6.44 12.38
CA VAL A 6 15.61 -6.10 10.95
C VAL A 6 14.22 -6.06 10.29
N PRO A 7 13.35 -7.08 10.39
CA PRO A 7 12.03 -7.01 9.77
C PRO A 7 11.16 -5.88 10.33
N TYR A 8 11.22 -5.59 11.63
CA TYR A 8 10.43 -4.50 12.21
C TYR A 8 10.95 -3.11 11.81
N VAL A 9 12.26 -2.93 11.62
CA VAL A 9 12.82 -1.69 11.08
C VAL A 9 12.36 -1.48 9.64
N LEU A 10 12.37 -2.55 8.82
CA LEU A 10 11.86 -2.49 7.45
C LEU A 10 10.36 -2.17 7.41
N LEU A 11 9.57 -2.74 8.32
CA LEU A 11 8.14 -2.42 8.46
C LEU A 11 7.92 -0.97 8.86
N ALA A 12 8.70 -0.44 9.81
CA ALA A 12 8.61 0.96 10.22
C ALA A 12 8.99 1.91 9.07
N LEU A 13 10.08 1.62 8.35
CA LEU A 13 10.48 2.40 7.19
C LEU A 13 9.42 2.35 6.09
N ALA A 14 8.87 1.18 5.80
CA ALA A 14 7.78 1.01 4.85
C ALA A 14 6.57 1.84 5.27
N ALA A 15 6.18 1.85 6.54
CA ALA A 15 5.07 2.66 7.04
C ALA A 15 5.32 4.18 6.89
N VAL A 16 6.55 4.66 7.13
CA VAL A 16 6.90 6.08 6.93
C VAL A 16 6.85 6.44 5.45
N MET A 17 7.42 5.62 4.57
CA MET A 17 7.33 5.85 3.12
C MET A 17 5.88 5.76 2.63
N PHE A 18 5.09 4.84 3.21
CA PHE A 18 3.67 4.69 2.95
C PHE A 18 2.88 5.96 3.36
N GLY A 19 3.21 6.57 4.49
CA GLY A 19 2.63 7.85 4.90
C GLY A 19 3.03 9.00 3.96
N LEU A 20 4.32 9.11 3.65
CA LEU A 20 4.85 10.20 2.82
C LEU A 20 4.27 10.17 1.40
N TYR A 21 4.16 9.00 0.75
CA TYR A 21 3.59 8.97 -0.60
C TYR A 21 2.13 9.46 -0.60
N ASN A 22 1.32 9.10 0.39
CA ASN A 22 -0.07 9.57 0.46
C ASN A 22 -0.17 11.09 0.64
N VAL A 23 0.71 11.67 1.47
CA VAL A 23 0.79 13.13 1.66
C VAL A 23 1.16 13.81 0.35
N PHE A 24 2.14 13.28 -0.39
CA PHE A 24 2.53 13.82 -1.69
C PHE A 24 1.45 13.67 -2.76
N ILE A 25 0.70 12.55 -2.79
CA ILE A 25 -0.48 12.44 -3.66
C ILE A 25 -1.49 13.53 -3.30
N LYS A 26 -1.84 13.74 -2.03
CA LYS A 26 -2.79 14.81 -1.66
C LYS A 26 -2.31 16.19 -2.09
N MET A 27 -1.06 16.53 -1.79
CA MET A 27 -0.49 17.83 -2.15
C MET A 27 -0.49 18.07 -3.67
N SER A 28 -0.33 17.01 -4.46
CA SER A 28 -0.33 17.11 -5.92
C SER A 28 -1.72 16.99 -6.55
N ALA A 29 -2.69 16.37 -5.88
CA ALA A 29 -4.01 16.07 -6.45
C ALA A 29 -4.83 17.30 -6.89
N ASP A 30 -4.59 18.46 -6.28
CA ASP A 30 -5.23 19.73 -6.68
C ASP A 30 -4.52 20.42 -7.86
N HIS A 31 -3.32 19.96 -8.22
CA HIS A 31 -2.45 20.59 -9.21
C HIS A 31 -2.37 19.82 -10.53
N ILE A 32 -2.73 18.54 -10.53
CA ILE A 32 -2.62 17.66 -11.70
C ILE A 32 -3.84 16.76 -11.84
N GLN A 33 -4.17 16.39 -13.08
CA GLN A 33 -5.24 15.44 -13.35
C GLN A 33 -4.87 14.07 -12.76
N ALA A 34 -5.86 13.39 -12.15
CA ALA A 34 -5.62 12.19 -11.35
C ALA A 34 -4.92 11.04 -12.09
N VAL A 35 -5.28 10.79 -13.35
CA VAL A 35 -4.66 9.74 -14.16
C VAL A 35 -3.23 10.12 -14.53
N LEU A 36 -2.97 11.38 -14.86
CA LEU A 36 -1.63 11.89 -15.13
C LEU A 36 -0.74 11.78 -13.88
N GLY A 37 -1.27 12.13 -12.70
CA GLY A 37 -0.55 12.00 -11.43
C GLY A 37 -0.16 10.57 -11.13
N ALA A 38 -1.09 9.62 -11.32
CA ALA A 38 -0.78 8.21 -11.24
C ALA A 38 0.29 7.81 -12.27
N VAL A 39 0.13 8.14 -13.55
CA VAL A 39 1.13 7.79 -14.57
C VAL A 39 2.55 8.26 -14.20
N ILE A 40 2.71 9.50 -13.72
CA ILE A 40 4.00 10.02 -13.28
C ILE A 40 4.56 9.23 -12.09
N LEU A 41 3.73 8.98 -11.06
CA LEU A 41 4.12 8.20 -9.89
C LEU A 41 4.65 6.81 -10.30
N GLN A 42 3.92 6.12 -11.18
CA GLN A 42 4.24 4.78 -11.65
C GLN A 42 5.58 4.75 -12.38
N PHE A 43 5.88 5.75 -13.21
CA PHE A 43 7.16 5.84 -13.89
C PHE A 43 8.32 6.07 -12.90
N VAL A 44 8.15 6.96 -11.93
CA VAL A 44 9.17 7.20 -10.90
C VAL A 44 9.45 5.91 -10.11
N ALA A 45 8.39 5.21 -9.69
CA ALA A 45 8.52 3.93 -8.98
C ALA A 45 9.19 2.85 -9.85
N ALA A 46 8.80 2.75 -11.12
CA ALA A 46 9.36 1.78 -12.06
C ALA A 46 10.86 2.02 -12.30
N PHE A 47 11.28 3.27 -12.50
CA PHE A 47 12.70 3.58 -12.71
C PHE A 47 13.54 3.35 -11.47
N LEU A 48 13.03 3.67 -10.27
CA LEU A 48 13.72 3.34 -9.02
C LEU A 48 13.86 1.82 -8.83
N GLY A 49 12.77 1.07 -9.04
CA GLY A 49 12.79 -0.39 -8.94
C GLY A 49 13.71 -1.05 -9.96
N LEU A 50 13.69 -0.56 -11.22
CA LEU A 50 14.59 -1.02 -12.26
C LEU A 50 16.05 -0.73 -11.92
N GLY A 51 16.37 0.48 -11.46
CA GLY A 51 17.72 0.85 -11.05
C GLY A 51 18.26 -0.09 -9.96
N LEU A 52 17.44 -0.40 -8.96
CA LEU A 52 17.81 -1.33 -7.89
C LEU A 52 17.97 -2.77 -8.39
N LEU A 53 17.08 -3.23 -9.28
CA LEU A 53 17.19 -4.56 -9.90
C LEU A 53 18.49 -4.70 -10.71
N LEU A 54 18.84 -3.69 -11.50
CA LEU A 54 20.09 -3.68 -12.27
C LEU A 54 21.30 -3.65 -11.33
N TYR A 55 21.26 -2.88 -10.25
CA TYR A 55 22.31 -2.89 -9.24
C TYR A 55 22.51 -4.29 -8.67
N PHE A 56 21.46 -4.97 -8.21
CA PHE A 56 21.60 -6.34 -7.69
C PHE A 56 22.06 -7.33 -8.76
N LYS A 57 21.61 -7.17 -10.00
CA LYS A 57 22.00 -8.06 -11.09
C LYS A 57 23.49 -7.94 -11.42
N TYR A 58 24.02 -6.72 -11.49
CA TYR A 58 25.38 -6.47 -11.97
C TYR A 58 26.44 -6.34 -10.88
N VAL A 59 26.06 -5.83 -9.70
CA VAL A 59 26.99 -5.64 -8.57
C VAL A 59 26.99 -6.86 -7.68
N ASP A 60 25.81 -7.27 -7.20
CA ASP A 60 25.66 -8.39 -6.26
C ASP A 60 25.56 -9.75 -6.96
N ASN A 61 25.57 -9.77 -8.30
CA ASN A 61 25.55 -10.98 -9.15
C ASN A 61 24.40 -11.95 -8.81
N ILE A 62 23.23 -11.41 -8.46
CA ILE A 62 22.08 -12.28 -8.13
C ILE A 62 21.58 -13.04 -9.37
N GLU A 63 21.17 -14.30 -9.15
CA GLU A 63 20.41 -15.05 -10.15
C GLU A 63 18.95 -14.61 -10.14
N LEU A 64 18.43 -14.24 -11.31
CA LEU A 64 17.04 -13.80 -11.44
C LEU A 64 16.14 -15.02 -11.60
N HIS A 65 15.39 -15.32 -10.55
CA HIS A 65 14.39 -16.38 -10.59
C HIS A 65 13.10 -15.86 -11.22
N ILE A 66 12.88 -16.17 -12.50
CA ILE A 66 11.71 -15.73 -13.26
C ILE A 66 10.81 -16.94 -13.52
N THR A 67 9.54 -16.85 -13.10
CA THR A 67 8.53 -17.87 -13.40
C THR A 67 7.28 -17.21 -14.02
N PRO A 68 6.60 -17.85 -14.98
CA PRO A 68 5.39 -17.27 -15.59
C PRO A 68 4.32 -16.92 -14.58
N ARG A 69 4.13 -17.78 -13.56
CA ARG A 69 3.16 -17.56 -12.47
C ARG A 69 3.54 -16.34 -11.61
N GLY A 70 4.82 -16.19 -11.27
CA GLY A 70 5.30 -15.03 -10.52
C GLY A 70 5.09 -13.72 -11.29
N VAL A 71 5.42 -13.72 -12.59
CA VAL A 71 5.22 -12.57 -13.47
C VAL A 71 3.73 -12.22 -13.58
N SER A 72 2.84 -13.19 -13.82
CA SER A 72 1.40 -12.92 -13.93
C SER A 72 0.80 -12.35 -12.65
N LEU A 73 1.19 -12.87 -11.47
CA LEU A 73 0.71 -12.35 -10.19
C LEU A 73 1.25 -10.95 -9.91
N ALA A 74 2.52 -10.67 -10.24
CA ALA A 74 3.10 -9.34 -10.11
C ALA A 74 2.40 -8.32 -11.04
N MET A 75 2.03 -8.72 -12.26
CA MET A 75 1.27 -7.86 -13.18
C MET A 75 -0.13 -7.54 -12.63
N LEU A 76 -0.84 -8.53 -12.05
CA LEU A 76 -2.14 -8.31 -11.42
C LEU A 76 -2.03 -7.38 -10.21
N ALA A 77 -0.99 -7.54 -9.38
CA ALA A 77 -0.72 -6.63 -8.28
C ALA A 77 -0.44 -5.20 -8.76
N GLY A 78 0.36 -5.04 -9.82
CA GLY A 78 0.62 -3.74 -10.44
C GLY A 78 -0.64 -3.08 -10.99
N ALA A 79 -1.52 -3.85 -11.64
CA ALA A 79 -2.82 -3.34 -12.11
C ALA A 79 -3.71 -2.87 -10.94
N ALA A 80 -3.76 -3.63 -9.84
CA ALA A 80 -4.52 -3.25 -8.65
C ALA A 80 -3.98 -1.96 -8.02
N ILE A 81 -2.66 -1.85 -7.84
CA ILE A 81 -2.02 -0.64 -7.30
C ILE A 81 -2.26 0.57 -8.22
N GLY A 82 -2.14 0.40 -9.54
CA GLY A 82 -2.39 1.49 -10.48
C GLY A 82 -3.83 2.02 -10.41
N ILE A 83 -4.82 1.13 -10.24
CA ILE A 83 -6.21 1.54 -10.03
C ILE A 83 -6.38 2.26 -8.70
N VAL A 84 -5.78 1.73 -7.62
CA VAL A 84 -5.84 2.34 -6.29
C VAL A 84 -5.23 3.74 -6.29
N GLU A 85 -4.11 3.95 -6.97
CA GLU A 85 -3.46 5.27 -7.04
C GLU A 85 -4.32 6.28 -7.80
N ILE A 86 -4.89 5.89 -8.95
CA ILE A 86 -5.83 6.75 -9.69
C ILE A 86 -7.01 7.15 -8.79
N LEU A 87 -7.62 6.17 -8.11
CA LEU A 87 -8.73 6.42 -7.19
C LEU A 87 -8.31 7.33 -6.03
N THR A 88 -7.10 7.14 -5.50
CA THR A 88 -6.56 7.95 -4.39
C THR A 88 -6.35 9.40 -4.82
N PHE A 89 -5.80 9.64 -6.01
CA PHE A 89 -5.73 10.98 -6.59
C PHE A 89 -7.13 11.60 -6.76
N VAL A 90 -8.12 10.85 -7.25
CA VAL A 90 -9.51 11.33 -7.38
C VAL A 90 -10.11 11.67 -6.01
N ILE A 91 -9.93 10.81 -5.01
CA ILE A 91 -10.44 11.02 -3.65
C ILE A 91 -9.87 12.29 -3.04
N TYR A 92 -8.55 12.45 -3.11
CA TYR A 92 -7.88 13.61 -2.52
C TYR A 92 -8.13 14.91 -3.28
N GLY A 93 -8.21 14.87 -4.61
CA GLY A 93 -8.60 16.02 -5.44
C GLY A 93 -10.07 16.41 -5.31
N ARG A 94 -10.90 15.55 -4.70
CA ARG A 94 -12.29 15.89 -4.30
C ARG A 94 -12.38 16.51 -2.89
N GLY A 95 -11.24 16.83 -2.29
CA GLY A 95 -11.19 17.51 -0.99
C GLY A 95 -11.18 16.59 0.22
N VAL A 96 -11.17 15.26 0.06
CA VAL A 96 -11.06 14.35 1.22
C VAL A 96 -9.70 14.53 1.89
N ASP A 97 -9.70 14.70 3.22
CA ASP A 97 -8.49 14.82 4.02
C ASP A 97 -7.72 13.50 4.08
N VAL A 98 -6.38 13.58 4.02
CA VAL A 98 -5.51 12.40 4.14
C VAL A 98 -5.70 11.70 5.49
N ALA A 99 -5.95 12.47 6.55
CA ALA A 99 -6.21 11.96 7.89
C ALA A 99 -7.46 11.07 7.98
N VAL A 100 -8.36 11.17 7.00
CA VAL A 100 -9.59 10.37 6.91
C VAL A 100 -9.46 9.33 5.79
N GLY A 101 -9.11 9.78 4.58
CA GLY A 101 -9.04 8.92 3.39
C GLY A 101 -8.02 7.80 3.51
N ASN A 102 -6.81 8.08 4.01
CA ASN A 102 -5.76 7.07 4.11
C ASN A 102 -6.12 5.95 5.11
N PRO A 103 -6.56 6.24 6.36
CA PRO A 103 -7.03 5.17 7.26
C PRO A 103 -8.20 4.36 6.70
N LEU A 104 -9.10 4.95 5.92
CA LEU A 104 -10.21 4.20 5.29
C LEU A 104 -9.73 3.25 4.20
N ILE A 105 -8.82 3.70 3.34
CA ILE A 105 -8.24 2.88 2.27
C ILE A 105 -7.42 1.72 2.88
N VAL A 106 -6.53 2.02 3.83
CA VAL A 106 -5.66 1.03 4.49
C VAL A 106 -6.47 0.09 5.38
N GLY A 107 -7.42 0.62 6.14
CA GLY A 107 -8.29 -0.15 7.00
C GLY A 107 -9.21 -1.09 6.23
N GLY A 108 -9.79 -0.61 5.13
CA GLY A 108 -10.60 -1.43 4.23
C GLY A 108 -9.77 -2.53 3.56
N SER A 109 -8.54 -2.21 3.11
CA SER A 109 -7.67 -3.21 2.50
C SER A 109 -7.21 -4.28 3.51
N LEU A 110 -7.04 -3.93 4.79
CA LEU A 110 -6.68 -4.88 5.85
C LEU A 110 -7.74 -5.98 6.04
N ILE A 111 -9.03 -5.67 5.88
CA ILE A 111 -10.10 -6.67 5.93
C ILE A 111 -9.94 -7.66 4.76
N VAL A 112 -9.69 -7.14 3.56
CA VAL A 112 -9.53 -7.95 2.35
C VAL A 112 -8.27 -8.82 2.45
N THR A 113 -7.13 -8.25 2.82
CA THR A 113 -5.86 -8.99 2.91
C THR A 113 -5.87 -10.03 4.01
N THR A 114 -6.40 -9.70 5.20
CA THR A 114 -6.53 -10.66 6.30
C THR A 114 -7.51 -11.77 5.93
N GLY A 115 -8.64 -11.44 5.31
CA GLY A 115 -9.63 -12.41 4.85
C GLY A 115 -9.06 -13.36 3.79
N ILE A 116 -8.32 -12.84 2.81
CA ILE A 116 -7.67 -13.66 1.78
C ILE A 116 -6.54 -14.50 2.38
N GLY A 117 -5.72 -13.94 3.28
CA GLY A 117 -4.65 -14.66 3.96
C GLY A 117 -5.17 -15.86 4.76
N TRP A 118 -6.27 -15.66 5.47
CA TRP A 118 -6.93 -16.72 6.22
C TRP A 118 -7.61 -17.77 5.32
N LEU A 119 -8.39 -17.35 4.32
CA LEU A 119 -9.20 -18.25 3.48
C LEU A 119 -8.40 -18.98 2.39
N PHE A 120 -7.49 -18.27 1.70
CA PHE A 120 -6.79 -18.79 0.52
C PHE A 120 -5.34 -19.16 0.80
N LEU A 121 -4.63 -18.40 1.64
CA LEU A 121 -3.22 -18.67 1.98
C LEU A 121 -3.08 -19.61 3.19
N ARG A 122 -4.18 -19.89 3.90
CA ARG A 122 -4.24 -20.76 5.09
C ARG A 122 -3.32 -20.29 6.22
N GLU A 123 -3.16 -18.98 6.35
CA GLU A 123 -2.37 -18.39 7.43
C GLU A 123 -3.11 -18.56 8.77
N MET A 124 -2.40 -19.06 9.79
CA MET A 124 -2.98 -19.22 11.13
C MET A 124 -2.86 -17.92 11.90
N LEU A 125 -3.99 -17.27 12.16
CA LEU A 125 -4.06 -16.08 12.99
C LEU A 125 -4.19 -16.47 14.46
N ASN A 126 -3.31 -15.93 15.29
CA ASN A 126 -3.42 -16.05 16.74
C ASN A 126 -4.64 -15.26 17.25
N PRO A 127 -5.37 -15.72 18.29
CA PRO A 127 -6.47 -14.96 18.91
C PRO A 127 -6.15 -13.49 19.21
N TRP A 128 -4.92 -13.17 19.62
CA TRP A 128 -4.48 -11.80 19.86
C TRP A 128 -4.35 -10.96 18.57
N GLN A 129 -3.93 -11.59 17.47
CA GLN A 129 -3.87 -10.94 16.16
C GLN A 129 -5.28 -10.67 15.63
N VAL A 130 -6.20 -11.61 15.84
CA VAL A 130 -7.62 -11.43 15.50
C VAL A 130 -8.21 -10.26 16.28
N LEU A 131 -7.98 -10.20 17.60
CA LEU A 131 -8.43 -9.08 18.43
C LEU A 131 -7.85 -7.75 17.94
N ALA A 132 -6.56 -7.70 17.60
CA ALA A 132 -5.92 -6.50 17.07
C ALA A 132 -6.54 -6.04 15.74
N VAL A 133 -6.79 -6.99 14.82
CA VAL A 133 -7.48 -6.71 13.55
C VAL A 133 -8.88 -6.14 13.81
N PHE A 134 -9.65 -6.72 14.73
CA PHE A 134 -10.96 -6.19 15.12
C PHE A 134 -10.86 -4.77 15.68
N SER A 135 -9.87 -4.47 16.53
CA SER A 135 -9.66 -3.12 17.05
C SER A 135 -9.32 -2.10 15.95
N ILE A 136 -8.50 -2.48 14.98
CA ILE A 136 -8.18 -1.62 13.83
C ILE A 136 -9.43 -1.35 13.00
N VAL A 137 -10.19 -2.40 12.66
CA VAL A 137 -11.43 -2.27 11.90
C VAL A 137 -12.45 -1.39 12.62
N ALA A 138 -12.61 -1.57 13.94
CA ALA A 138 -13.49 -0.72 14.75
C ALA A 138 -13.06 0.75 14.70
N GLY A 139 -11.75 1.04 14.83
CA GLY A 139 -11.22 2.39 14.71
C GLY A 139 -11.47 3.01 13.33
N VAL A 140 -11.28 2.23 12.26
CA VAL A 140 -11.55 2.67 10.87
C VAL A 140 -13.03 2.97 10.66
N VAL A 141 -13.93 2.13 11.20
CA VAL A 141 -15.39 2.35 11.15
C VAL A 141 -15.79 3.60 11.92
N MET A 142 -15.20 3.84 13.10
CA MET A 142 -15.44 5.06 13.87
C MET A 142 -15.00 6.32 13.10
N LEU A 143 -13.83 6.29 12.45
CA LEU A 143 -13.37 7.37 11.59
C LEU A 143 -14.29 7.58 10.38
N ALA A 144 -14.74 6.51 9.73
CA ALA A 144 -15.69 6.57 8.61
C ALA A 144 -17.00 7.26 9.02
N TRP A 145 -17.52 6.87 10.19
CA TRP A 145 -18.77 7.39 10.72
C TRP A 145 -18.69 8.87 11.10
N GLN A 146 -17.57 9.30 11.67
CA GLN A 146 -17.33 10.70 11.95
C GLN A 146 -17.21 11.52 10.67
N ALA A 147 -16.47 11.02 9.67
CA ALA A 147 -16.31 11.69 8.39
C ALA A 147 -17.64 11.90 7.65
N GLY A 148 -18.55 10.92 7.71
CA GLY A 148 -19.89 11.04 7.12
C GLY A 148 -20.84 12.02 7.85
N ARG A 149 -20.47 12.51 9.03
CA ARG A 149 -21.24 13.50 9.81
C ARG A 149 -20.63 14.91 9.78
N GLY A 150 -19.38 15.04 9.31
CA GLY A 150 -18.62 16.28 9.27
C GLY A 150 -18.59 16.98 7.91
N VAL A 151 -19.38 16.50 6.95
CA VAL A 151 -19.73 17.17 5.69
C VAL A 151 -21.15 17.72 5.82
#